data_AF-A0A151TSR7-F1
#
_entry.id   AF-A0A151TSR7-F1
#
_cell.length_a   1.000
_cell.length_b   1.000
_cell.length_c   1.000
_cell.angle_alpha   90.00
_cell.angle_beta   90.00
_cell.angle_gamma   90.00
#
_symmetry.space_group_name_H-M   'P 1'
#
loop_
_entity.id
_entity.type
_entity.pdbx_description
1 polymer ?
#
loop_
_entity_poly.entity_id
_entity_poly.type
_entity_poly.pdbx_seq_one_letter_code
_entity_poly.pdbx_strand_id
1 'polypeptide(L)'
;MFRPFPPPKDKHIQWLERVEASKQSIWKEAEIFNFVQLSKYDLNIFDPQMLLSAVFFWNRETRAFKFPCGFVCPTLLDIAAITGLKPLGDRYLPDILEEEIPMTETSIVWDKKTYSAFVSAHHGEEGTLVTDSEHIAFLLYWLSSCVFYTPSLQVPKYYYTLA
;
A
#
# COMPACT_ATOMS: atom_id res chain seq x y z
N MET A 1 -9.98 0.46 -14.62
CA MET A 1 -11.10 0.84 -13.75
C MET A 1 -10.47 1.75 -12.69
N PHE A 2 -10.96 2.98 -12.55
CA PHE A 2 -10.53 3.86 -11.46
C PHE A 2 -11.01 3.23 -10.14
N ARG A 3 -10.10 3.06 -9.17
CA ARG A 3 -10.41 2.39 -7.89
C ARG A 3 -9.86 3.24 -6.75
N PRO A 4 -10.68 3.63 -5.77
CA PRO A 4 -10.19 4.27 -4.56
C PRO A 4 -9.48 3.26 -3.68
N PHE A 5 -8.72 3.73 -2.69
CA PHE A 5 -8.28 2.88 -1.59
C PHE A 5 -9.48 2.17 -0.95
N PRO A 6 -9.33 0.90 -0.55
CA PRO A 6 -10.37 0.26 0.25
C PRO A 6 -10.59 1.08 1.54
N PRO A 7 -11.85 1.18 2.02
CA PRO A 7 -12.12 1.84 3.29
C PRO A 7 -11.20 1.26 4.38
N PRO A 8 -10.46 2.09 5.13
CA PRO A 8 -9.62 1.62 6.20
C PRO A 8 -10.51 0.95 7.25
N LYS A 9 -10.17 -0.29 7.60
CA LYS A 9 -10.84 -1.02 8.69
C LYS A 9 -10.14 -0.69 10.01
N ASP A 10 -10.86 -0.72 11.12
CA ASP A 10 -10.27 -0.45 12.45
C ASP A 10 -9.01 -1.26 12.71
N LYS A 11 -9.02 -2.56 12.39
CA LYS A 11 -7.84 -3.43 12.50
C LYS A 11 -6.66 -3.00 11.62
N HIS A 12 -6.91 -2.42 10.45
CA HIS A 12 -5.83 -1.90 9.59
C HIS A 12 -5.19 -0.67 10.23
N ILE A 13 -6.00 0.27 10.71
CA ILE A 13 -5.52 1.50 11.35
C ILE A 13 -4.71 1.14 12.60
N GLN A 14 -5.24 0.29 13.47
CA GLN A 14 -4.54 -0.19 14.67
C GLN A 14 -3.19 -0.84 14.33
N TRP A 15 -3.15 -1.70 13.30
CA TRP A 15 -1.89 -2.31 12.89
C TRP A 15 -0.89 -1.28 12.37
N LEU A 16 -1.36 -0.35 11.55
CA LEU A 16 -0.53 0.69 10.96
C LEU A 16 0.07 1.57 12.06
N GLU A 17 -0.75 2.08 12.99
CA GLU A 17 -0.28 2.95 14.09
C GLU A 17 0.76 2.23 14.97
N ARG A 18 0.54 0.93 15.25
CA ARG A 18 1.48 0.10 15.98
C ARG A 18 2.82 -0.05 15.25
N VAL A 19 2.80 -0.43 13.98
CA VAL A 19 4.05 -0.61 13.19
C VAL A 19 4.74 0.73 12.98
N GLU A 20 3.99 1.80 12.72
CA GLU A 20 4.52 3.16 12.60
C GLU A 20 5.27 3.60 13.85
N ALA A 21 4.71 3.36 15.05
CA ALA A 21 5.36 3.73 16.30
C ALA A 21 6.77 3.15 16.43
N SER A 22 7.03 1.98 15.84
CA SER A 22 8.33 1.31 15.87
C SER A 22 9.20 1.57 14.63
N LYS A 23 8.60 1.66 13.43
CA LYS A 23 9.32 1.57 12.14
C LYS A 23 9.26 2.86 11.30
N GLN A 24 8.65 3.94 11.81
CA GLN A 24 8.52 5.20 11.05
C GLN A 24 9.86 5.77 10.54
N SER A 25 10.97 5.58 11.25
CA SER A 25 12.29 6.08 10.82
C SER A 25 12.73 5.38 9.54
N ILE A 26 12.60 4.05 9.49
CA ILE A 26 12.89 3.22 8.32
C ILE A 26 12.01 3.64 7.14
N TRP A 27 10.72 3.90 7.38
CA TRP A 27 9.81 4.34 6.31
C TRP A 27 10.12 5.74 5.79
N LYS A 28 10.65 6.63 6.63
CA LYS A 28 11.07 7.97 6.22
C LYS A 28 12.37 7.90 5.41
N GLU A 29 13.30 7.06 5.81
CA GLU A 29 14.54 6.81 5.06
C GLU A 29 14.27 6.18 3.69
N ALA A 30 13.34 5.22 3.63
CA ALA A 30 12.86 4.64 2.37
C ALA A 30 11.84 5.52 1.62
N GLU A 31 11.49 6.69 2.18
CA GLU A 31 10.56 7.68 1.59
C GLU A 31 9.16 7.17 1.23
N ILE A 32 8.74 6.07 1.87
CA ILE A 32 7.40 5.51 1.75
C ILE A 32 6.46 6.02 2.86
N PHE A 33 6.98 6.73 3.87
CA PHE A 33 6.21 7.16 5.03
C PHE A 33 4.90 7.87 4.66
N ASN A 34 4.98 8.92 3.83
CA ASN A 34 3.81 9.68 3.40
C ASN A 34 2.81 8.80 2.63
N PHE A 35 3.31 7.87 1.82
CA PHE A 35 2.45 6.98 1.04
C PHE A 35 1.71 5.97 1.93
N VAL A 36 2.37 5.43 2.95
CA VAL A 36 1.72 4.59 3.95
C VAL A 36 0.67 5.38 4.72
N GLN A 37 0.94 6.63 5.10
CA GLN A 37 -0.04 7.47 5.81
C GLN A 37 -1.34 7.68 5.00
N LEU A 38 -1.27 7.70 3.66
CA LEU A 38 -2.48 7.80 2.83
C LEU A 38 -3.46 6.65 3.07
N SER A 39 -3.01 5.47 3.52
CA SER A 39 -3.91 4.34 3.77
C SER A 39 -4.72 4.46 5.06
N LYS A 40 -4.48 5.48 5.89
CA LYS A 40 -5.33 5.82 7.05
C LYS A 40 -6.65 6.48 6.67
N TYR A 41 -6.74 7.05 5.47
CA TYR A 41 -7.85 7.90 5.07
C TYR A 41 -8.89 7.14 4.25
N ASP A 42 -10.17 7.26 4.65
CA ASP A 42 -11.28 6.76 3.85
C ASP A 42 -11.70 7.80 2.81
N LEU A 43 -11.28 7.60 1.56
CA LEU A 43 -11.66 8.47 0.45
C LEU A 43 -13.18 8.57 0.27
N ASN A 44 -13.96 7.56 0.69
CA ASN A 44 -15.42 7.59 0.56
C ASN A 44 -16.08 8.59 1.51
N ILE A 45 -15.39 9.01 2.57
CA ILE A 45 -15.90 9.97 3.56
C ILE A 45 -15.61 11.41 3.15
N PHE A 46 -14.52 11.66 2.40
CA PHE A 46 -14.06 13.02 2.12
C PHE A 46 -14.97 13.81 1.17
N ASP A 47 -15.27 13.27 -0.02
CA ASP A 47 -16.18 13.92 -0.97
C ASP A 47 -16.71 12.93 -2.02
N PRO A 48 -17.92 12.36 -1.80
CA PRO A 48 -18.55 11.47 -2.77
C PRO A 48 -18.79 12.13 -4.14
N GLN A 49 -19.04 13.44 -4.18
CA GLN A 49 -19.27 14.17 -5.43
C GLN A 49 -18.00 14.31 -6.26
N MET A 50 -16.87 14.58 -5.58
CA MET A 50 -15.57 14.61 -6.25
C MET A 50 -15.18 13.22 -6.79
N LEU A 51 -15.41 12.16 -6.03
CA LEU A 51 -15.18 10.79 -6.49
C LEU A 51 -16.06 10.42 -7.69
N LEU A 52 -17.36 10.73 -7.63
CA LEU A 52 -18.29 10.49 -8.74
C LEU A 52 -17.87 11.27 -9.99
N SER A 53 -17.45 12.52 -9.83
CA SER A 53 -16.95 13.36 -10.92
C SER A 53 -15.69 12.77 -11.55
N ALA A 54 -14.73 12.35 -10.72
CA ALA A 54 -13.51 11.70 -11.18
C ALA A 54 -13.84 10.43 -11.99
N VAL A 55 -14.73 9.57 -11.49
CA VAL A 55 -15.16 8.37 -12.23
C VAL A 55 -15.90 8.72 -13.52
N PHE A 56 -16.75 9.76 -13.51
CA PHE A 56 -17.51 10.20 -14.68
C PHE A 56 -16.61 10.70 -15.82
N PHE A 57 -15.57 11.47 -15.49
CA PHE A 57 -14.64 11.97 -16.50
C PHE A 57 -13.55 10.95 -16.86
N TRP A 58 -13.29 9.92 -16.05
CA TRP A 58 -12.24 8.95 -16.30
C TRP A 58 -12.53 8.07 -17.53
N ASN A 59 -11.72 8.22 -18.57
CA ASN A 59 -11.75 7.34 -19.73
C ASN A 59 -10.77 6.16 -19.52
N ARG A 60 -11.31 4.93 -19.54
CA ARG A 60 -10.54 3.70 -19.32
C ARG A 60 -9.56 3.39 -20.45
N GLU A 61 -9.87 3.74 -21.69
CA GLU A 61 -9.06 3.45 -22.88
C GLU A 61 -7.83 4.35 -22.92
N THR A 62 -8.01 5.66 -22.70
CA THR A 62 -6.93 6.65 -22.74
C THR A 62 -6.18 6.80 -21.41
N ARG A 63 -6.72 6.24 -20.32
CA ARG A 63 -6.22 6.42 -18.94
C ARG A 63 -6.09 7.90 -18.55
N ALA A 64 -7.05 8.71 -18.98
CA ALA A 64 -7.10 10.15 -18.74
C ALA A 64 -8.53 10.61 -18.46
N PHE A 65 -8.67 11.72 -17.74
CA PHE A 65 -9.93 12.42 -17.57
C PHE A 65 -10.27 13.18 -18.85
N LYS A 66 -11.47 12.99 -19.38
CA LYS A 66 -11.96 13.62 -20.61
C LYS A 66 -12.86 14.80 -20.28
N PHE A 67 -12.34 16.02 -20.40
CA PHE A 67 -13.10 17.25 -20.24
C PHE A 67 -13.45 17.87 -21.60
N PRO A 68 -14.41 18.81 -21.68
CA PRO A 68 -14.68 19.55 -22.92
C PRO A 68 -13.47 20.30 -23.48
N CYS A 69 -12.54 20.70 -22.61
CA CYS A 69 -11.30 21.39 -22.98
C CYS A 69 -10.14 20.45 -23.34
N GLY A 70 -10.32 19.13 -23.26
CA GLY A 70 -9.29 18.14 -23.60
C GLY A 70 -9.08 17.05 -22.57
N PHE A 71 -8.03 16.26 -22.76
CA PHE A 71 -7.64 15.20 -21.83
C PHE A 71 -6.70 15.75 -20.75
N VAL A 72 -6.94 15.34 -19.51
CA VAL A 72 -6.06 15.62 -18.37
C VAL A 72 -5.68 14.27 -17.76
N CYS A 73 -4.39 14.01 -17.58
CA CYS A 73 -3.89 12.80 -16.93
C CYS A 73 -2.98 13.17 -15.75
N PRO A 74 -2.95 12.35 -14.68
CA PRO A 74 -1.93 12.48 -13.65
C PRO A 74 -0.54 12.33 -14.27
N THR A 75 0.33 13.28 -14.00
CA THR A 75 1.75 13.21 -14.36
C THR A 75 2.54 12.46 -13.30
N LEU A 76 3.78 12.09 -13.63
CA LEU A 76 4.71 11.51 -12.64
C LEU A 76 4.95 12.46 -11.46
N LEU A 77 4.97 13.78 -11.71
CA LEU A 77 5.12 14.79 -10.67
C LEU A 77 3.89 14.87 -9.76
N ASP A 78 2.68 14.74 -10.32
CA ASP A 78 1.45 14.68 -9.51
C ASP A 78 1.44 13.45 -8.60
N ILE A 79 1.88 12.29 -9.11
CA ILE A 79 2.00 11.06 -8.31
C ILE A 79 3.02 11.25 -7.18
N ALA A 80 4.18 11.84 -7.46
CA ALA A 80 5.19 12.13 -6.46
C ALA A 80 4.68 13.13 -5.40
N ALA A 81 3.94 14.16 -5.81
CA ALA A 81 3.36 15.14 -4.89
C ALA A 81 2.30 14.52 -3.97
N ILE A 82 1.48 13.60 -4.49
CA ILE A 82 0.42 12.93 -3.71
C ILE A 82 1.01 11.89 -2.76
N THR A 83 1.89 11.02 -3.28
CA THR A 83 2.40 9.86 -2.52
C THR A 83 3.64 10.18 -1.69
N GLY A 84 4.36 11.24 -2.02
CA GLY A 84 5.67 11.55 -1.46
C GLY A 84 6.80 10.66 -1.99
N LEU A 85 6.53 9.73 -2.90
CA LEU A 85 7.54 8.88 -3.51
C LEU A 85 8.44 9.70 -4.44
N LYS A 86 9.75 9.45 -4.42
CA LYS A 86 10.66 10.05 -5.38
C LYS A 86 10.35 9.54 -6.79
N PRO A 87 10.16 10.43 -7.77
CA PRO A 87 9.94 10.05 -9.17
C PRO A 87 11.23 9.58 -9.86
N LEU A 88 12.38 9.82 -9.21
CA LEU A 88 13.71 9.48 -9.69
C LEU A 88 14.38 8.57 -8.65
N GLY A 89 14.99 7.49 -9.12
CA GLY A 89 15.69 6.53 -8.28
C GLY A 89 16.31 5.44 -9.14
N ASP A 90 17.03 4.54 -8.48
CA ASP A 90 17.60 3.40 -9.15
C ASP A 90 16.49 2.45 -9.65
N ARG A 91 16.75 1.83 -10.79
CA ARG A 91 15.82 0.84 -11.33
C ARG A 91 15.82 -0.37 -10.42
N TYR A 92 14.66 -0.75 -9.90
CA TYR A 92 14.50 -2.02 -9.19
C TYR A 92 14.86 -3.18 -10.14
N LEU A 93 15.92 -3.89 -9.80
CA LEU A 93 16.43 -5.06 -10.51
C LEU A 93 16.47 -6.22 -9.51
N PRO A 94 15.48 -7.14 -9.55
CA PRO A 94 15.38 -8.24 -8.58
C PRO A 94 16.68 -9.07 -8.48
N ASP A 95 17.37 -9.24 -9.61
CA ASP A 95 18.56 -10.07 -9.72
C ASP A 95 19.81 -9.49 -9.02
N ILE A 96 19.74 -8.25 -8.50
CA ILE A 96 20.87 -7.50 -7.92
C ILE A 96 20.68 -7.28 -6.41
N LEU A 97 19.57 -7.74 -5.81
CA LEU A 97 19.37 -7.62 -4.36
C LEU A 97 20.32 -8.57 -3.62
N GLU A 98 21.36 -8.00 -3.00
CA GLU A 98 22.36 -8.75 -2.24
C GLU A 98 21.85 -9.22 -0.87
N GLU A 99 20.86 -8.52 -0.30
CA GLU A 99 20.31 -8.77 1.04
C GLU A 99 18.80 -9.04 0.99
N GLU A 100 18.41 -10.24 0.55
CA GLU A 100 17.04 -10.74 0.74
C GLU A 100 16.97 -11.54 2.05
N ILE A 101 16.11 -11.13 2.98
CA ILE A 101 15.72 -12.00 4.10
C ILE A 101 14.95 -13.18 3.48
N PRO A 102 15.42 -14.43 3.62
CA PRO A 102 14.71 -15.55 3.04
C PRO A 102 13.32 -15.70 3.66
N MET A 103 12.30 -16.01 2.84
CA MET A 103 10.94 -16.30 3.33
C MET A 103 10.90 -17.35 4.44
N THR A 104 11.86 -18.29 4.44
CA THR A 104 12.00 -19.35 5.44
C THR A 104 12.47 -18.85 6.81
N GLU A 105 13.12 -17.69 6.88
CA GLU A 105 13.57 -17.06 8.12
C GLU A 105 12.50 -16.16 8.74
N THR A 106 11.51 -15.74 7.94
CA THR A 106 10.35 -15.01 8.46
C THR A 106 9.30 -15.94 9.05
N SER A 107 8.70 -15.55 10.17
CA SER A 107 7.60 -16.28 10.80
C SER A 107 6.24 -16.02 10.12
N ILE A 108 6.23 -15.72 8.82
CA ILE A 108 5.00 -15.40 8.07
C ILE A 108 4.23 -16.69 7.76
N VAL A 109 2.99 -16.72 8.22
CA VAL A 109 2.03 -17.80 8.02
C VAL A 109 1.28 -17.55 6.72
N TRP A 110 1.64 -18.32 5.69
CA TRP A 110 1.16 -18.15 4.32
C TRP A 110 -0.18 -18.84 4.01
N ASP A 111 -0.68 -19.68 4.91
CA ASP A 111 -1.90 -20.50 4.70
C ASP A 111 -3.22 -19.71 4.88
N LYS A 112 -3.14 -18.38 5.03
CA LYS A 112 -4.28 -17.51 5.29
C LYS A 112 -5.01 -17.15 3.99
N LYS A 113 -6.19 -17.74 3.81
CA LYS A 113 -7.03 -17.59 2.61
C LYS A 113 -7.71 -16.22 2.46
N THR A 114 -7.64 -15.35 3.47
CA THR A 114 -8.22 -14.00 3.43
C THR A 114 -7.29 -12.96 4.02
N TYR A 115 -7.38 -11.72 3.54
CA TYR A 115 -6.69 -10.57 4.16
C TYR A 115 -7.00 -10.43 5.65
N SER A 116 -8.25 -10.64 6.07
CA SER A 116 -8.64 -10.52 7.49
C SER A 116 -7.96 -11.58 8.38
N ALA A 117 -7.89 -12.82 7.88
CA ALA A 117 -7.18 -13.91 8.55
C ALA A 117 -5.67 -13.68 8.57
N PHE A 118 -5.11 -13.07 7.53
CA PHE A 118 -3.70 -12.69 7.47
C PHE A 118 -3.38 -11.61 8.51
N VAL A 119 -4.15 -10.51 8.55
CA VAL A 119 -4.00 -9.46 9.56
C VAL A 119 -4.10 -10.04 10.97
N SER A 120 -5.11 -10.87 11.25
CA SER A 120 -5.30 -11.43 12.59
C SER A 120 -4.21 -12.42 13.01
N ALA A 121 -3.45 -12.99 12.08
CA ALA A 121 -2.37 -13.92 12.37
C ALA A 121 -1.02 -13.22 12.60
N HIS A 122 -0.87 -12.00 12.08
CA HIS A 122 0.41 -11.26 12.05
C HIS A 122 0.38 -9.94 12.81
N HIS A 123 -0.79 -9.48 13.21
CA HIS A 123 -0.95 -8.36 14.13
C HIS A 123 -0.46 -8.79 15.52
N GLY A 124 0.64 -8.22 15.98
CA GLY A 124 1.22 -8.52 17.29
C GLY A 124 0.30 -8.13 18.45
N GLU A 125 0.55 -8.70 19.62
CA GLU A 125 -0.15 -8.34 20.85
C GLU A 125 0.23 -6.93 21.30
N GLU A 126 -0.75 -6.20 21.84
CA GLU A 126 -0.54 -4.84 22.34
C GLU A 126 0.53 -4.84 23.46
N GLY A 127 1.42 -3.85 23.44
CA GLY A 127 2.53 -3.75 24.40
C GLY A 127 3.76 -4.61 24.07
N THR A 128 3.71 -5.51 23.08
CA THR A 128 4.89 -6.22 22.59
C THR A 128 5.66 -5.40 21.55
N LEU A 129 6.95 -5.67 21.38
CA LEU A 129 7.78 -5.04 20.34
C LEU A 129 7.39 -5.55 18.96
N VAL A 130 7.44 -4.66 17.96
CA VAL A 130 7.19 -5.01 16.56
C VAL A 130 8.41 -5.75 16.01
N THR A 131 8.21 -7.02 15.62
CA THR A 131 9.27 -7.84 15.00
C THR A 131 9.45 -7.48 13.53
N ASP A 132 10.59 -7.85 12.94
CA ASP A 132 10.81 -7.66 11.51
C ASP A 132 9.83 -8.49 10.67
N SER A 133 9.45 -9.69 11.14
CA SER A 133 8.41 -10.49 10.49
C SER A 133 7.03 -9.82 10.52
N GLU A 134 6.65 -9.16 11.62
CA GLU A 134 5.42 -8.38 11.70
C GLU A 134 5.46 -7.17 10.74
N HIS A 135 6.61 -6.49 10.66
CA HIS A 135 6.80 -5.35 9.76
C HIS A 135 6.73 -5.78 8.28
N ILE A 136 7.44 -6.84 7.87
CA ILE A 136 7.37 -7.39 6.51
C ILE A 136 5.94 -7.85 6.19
N ALA A 137 5.26 -8.54 7.13
CA ALA A 137 3.87 -8.94 6.94
C ALA A 137 2.94 -7.74 6.74
N PHE A 138 3.13 -6.67 7.51
CA PHE A 138 2.38 -5.42 7.34
C PHE A 138 2.62 -4.79 5.97
N LEU A 139 3.88 -4.65 5.54
CA LEU A 139 4.22 -4.08 4.23
C LEU A 139 3.64 -4.93 3.09
N LEU A 140 3.74 -6.25 3.20
CA LEU A 140 3.19 -7.17 2.22
C LEU A 140 1.66 -7.05 2.11
N TYR A 141 0.98 -6.97 3.25
CA TYR A 141 -0.46 -6.69 3.31
C TYR A 141 -0.77 -5.35 2.63
N TRP A 142 -0.08 -4.27 3.01
CA TRP A 142 -0.30 -2.91 2.52
C TRP A 142 -0.06 -2.79 1.01
N LEU A 143 1.04 -3.32 0.50
CA LEU A 143 1.32 -3.40 -0.94
C LEU A 143 0.18 -4.11 -1.68
N SER A 144 -0.28 -5.22 -1.12
CA SER A 144 -1.32 -6.04 -1.75
C SER A 144 -2.70 -5.40 -1.75
N SER A 145 -3.11 -4.80 -0.62
CA SER A 145 -4.46 -4.23 -0.45
C SER A 145 -4.60 -2.78 -0.90
N CYS A 146 -3.56 -1.97 -0.70
CA CYS A 146 -3.62 -0.52 -0.85
C CYS A 146 -2.90 -0.07 -2.13
N VAL A 147 -1.69 -0.56 -2.39
CA VAL A 147 -0.86 -0.06 -3.51
C VAL A 147 -1.24 -0.71 -4.83
N PHE A 148 -1.15 -2.04 -4.91
CA PHE A 148 -1.38 -2.79 -6.15
C PHE A 148 -2.83 -3.24 -6.33
N TYR A 149 -3.63 -3.16 -5.25
CA TYR A 149 -5.03 -3.56 -5.24
C TYR A 149 -5.23 -4.95 -5.89
N THR A 150 -4.56 -5.95 -5.33
CA THR A 150 -4.51 -7.28 -5.94
C THR A 150 -5.89 -7.92 -5.88
N PRO A 151 -6.43 -8.45 -7.00
CA PRO A 151 -7.76 -9.08 -7.04
C PRO A 151 -7.84 -10.43 -6.32
N SER A 152 -6.76 -10.88 -5.69
CA SER A 152 -6.69 -12.11 -4.90
C SER A 152 -7.48 -11.95 -3.60
N LEU A 153 -8.05 -13.06 -3.10
CA LEU A 153 -8.68 -13.09 -1.77
C LEU A 153 -7.64 -13.15 -0.64
N GLN A 154 -6.46 -13.71 -0.94
CA GLN A 154 -5.34 -13.89 -0.01
C GLN A 154 -4.17 -12.96 -0.36
N VAL A 155 -3.32 -12.67 0.63
CA VAL A 155 -2.10 -11.90 0.43
C VAL A 155 -1.12 -12.71 -0.44
N PRO A 156 -0.76 -12.22 -1.64
CA PRO A 156 0.16 -12.92 -2.52
C PRO A 156 1.61 -12.90 -2.00
N LYS A 157 2.38 -13.92 -2.37
CA LYS A 157 3.81 -14.05 -2.04
C LYS A 157 4.73 -13.19 -2.91
N TYR A 158 4.33 -12.86 -4.13
CA TYR A 158 5.24 -12.29 -5.13
C TYR A 158 5.61 -10.81 -4.88
N TYR A 159 5.01 -10.15 -3.88
CA TYR A 159 5.48 -8.84 -3.41
C TYR A 159 6.43 -8.94 -2.20
N TYR A 160 6.79 -10.15 -1.78
CA TYR A 160 7.65 -10.36 -0.61
C TYR A 160 9.01 -9.68 -0.77
N THR A 161 9.61 -9.71 -1.95
CA THR A 161 10.90 -9.04 -2.21
C THR A 161 10.81 -7.51 -2.16
N LEU A 162 9.61 -6.94 -2.22
CA LEU A 162 9.37 -5.50 -2.04
C LEU A 162 9.02 -5.13 -0.59
N ALA A 163 8.70 -6.11 0.26
CA ALA A 163 8.16 -5.93 1.60
C ALA A 163 9.23 -6.19 2.66
#